data_AF-A0A661Z6L2-F1
#
_entry.id   AF-A0A661Z6L2-F1
#
_cell.length_a   1.000
_cell.length_b   1.000
_cell.length_c   1.000
_cell.angle_alpha   90.00
_cell.angle_beta   90.00
_cell.angle_gamma   90.00
#
_symmetry.space_group_name_H-M   'P 1'
#
loop_
_entity.id
_entity.type
_entity.pdbx_description
1 polymer ?
#
loop_
_entity_poly.entity_id
_entity_poly.type
_entity_poly.pdbx_seq_one_letter_code
_entity_poly.pdbx_strand_id
1 'polypeptide(L)'
;MKQYLLIIFNLFLFSNISFAQVDEAKSNAYFQTANIYFDQDKYDIAILYCDSAIIANTDNLEAYTYRGVCNFSLKEYDSAIEDFDLALILNPGYAEVYYYRGICKMELGAKDQACEDWYNAYNYGYKKVMSIIEENCDLQDSKEKKK
;
A
#
# COMPACT_ATOMS: atom_id res chain seq x y z
N MET A 1 -5.01 35.81 31.28
CA MET A 1 -5.17 35.47 29.85
C MET A 1 -4.23 34.36 29.37
N LYS A 2 -2.92 34.38 29.66
CA LYS A 2 -1.97 33.32 29.24
C LYS A 2 -2.32 31.90 29.74
N GLN A 3 -2.87 31.76 30.94
CA GLN A 3 -3.20 30.45 31.53
C GLN A 3 -4.46 29.80 30.93
N TYR A 4 -5.45 30.59 30.51
CA TYR A 4 -6.65 30.09 29.82
C TYR A 4 -6.33 29.62 28.39
N LEU A 5 -5.39 30.28 27.71
CA LEU A 5 -4.95 29.90 26.36
C LEU A 5 -4.28 28.52 26.35
N LEU A 6 -3.48 28.22 27.39
CA LEU A 6 -2.82 26.91 27.54
C LEU A 6 -3.83 25.78 27.83
N ILE A 7 -4.89 26.06 28.59
CA ILE A 7 -5.93 25.08 28.92
C ILE A 7 -6.78 24.77 27.69
N ILE A 8 -7.16 25.78 26.90
CA ILE A 8 -7.93 25.59 25.65
C ILE A 8 -7.09 24.84 24.61
N PHE A 9 -5.80 25.17 24.47
CA PHE A 9 -4.89 24.45 23.58
C PHE A 9 -4.75 22.97 23.95
N ASN A 10 -4.60 22.67 25.25
CA ASN A 10 -4.55 21.29 25.73
C ASN A 10 -5.89 20.56 25.55
N LEU A 11 -7.04 21.19 25.85
CA LEU A 11 -8.37 20.58 25.65
C LEU A 11 -8.65 20.24 24.18
N PHE A 12 -8.19 21.07 23.24
CA PHE A 12 -8.30 20.81 21.80
C PHE A 12 -7.39 19.66 21.36
N LEU A 13 -6.19 19.54 21.94
CA LEU A 13 -5.29 18.42 21.64
C LEU A 13 -5.84 17.09 22.17
N PHE A 14 -6.39 17.06 23.39
CA PHE A 14 -6.96 15.84 23.97
C PHE A 14 -8.20 15.34 23.21
N SER A 15 -9.06 16.23 22.71
CA SER A 15 -10.22 15.81 21.90
C SER A 15 -9.80 15.22 20.56
N ASN A 16 -8.86 15.84 19.85
CA ASN A 16 -8.42 15.36 18.53
C ASN A 16 -7.67 14.02 18.60
N ILE A 17 -6.83 13.82 19.62
CA ILE A 17 -6.14 12.54 19.84
C ILE A 17 -7.16 11.42 20.10
N SER A 18 -8.20 11.70 20.90
CA SER A 18 -9.20 10.68 21.24
C SER A 18 -10.08 10.29 20.05
N PHE A 19 -10.36 11.19 19.11
CA PHE A 19 -11.09 10.85 17.88
C PHE A 19 -10.22 10.09 16.88
N ALA A 20 -8.99 10.56 16.61
CA ALA A 20 -8.05 9.89 15.71
C ALA A 20 -7.73 8.46 16.17
N GLN A 21 -7.58 8.24 17.48
CA GLN A 21 -7.34 6.91 18.04
C GLN A 21 -8.54 5.96 17.88
N VAL A 22 -9.77 6.49 17.92
CA VAL A 22 -10.98 5.69 17.67
C VAL A 22 -11.09 5.29 16.20
N ASP A 23 -10.77 6.22 15.30
CA ASP A 23 -10.76 5.98 13.85
C ASP A 23 -9.71 4.94 13.45
N GLU A 24 -8.51 5.00 14.05
CA GLU A 24 -7.45 4.01 13.87
C GLU A 24 -7.85 2.62 14.39
N ALA A 25 -8.38 2.52 15.61
CA ALA A 25 -8.80 1.25 16.18
C ALA A 25 -9.91 0.58 15.36
N LYS A 26 -10.87 1.37 14.86
CA LYS A 26 -11.94 0.90 13.99
C LYS A 26 -11.40 0.41 12.65
N SER A 27 -10.49 1.18 12.04
CA SER A 27 -9.83 0.80 10.80
C SER A 27 -9.08 -0.52 10.94
N ASN A 28 -8.31 -0.69 12.01
CA ASN A 28 -7.56 -1.91 12.29
C ASN A 28 -8.48 -3.13 12.49
N ALA A 29 -9.65 -2.97 13.11
CA ALA A 29 -10.62 -4.05 13.27
C ALA A 29 -11.20 -4.52 11.93
N TYR A 30 -11.51 -3.60 11.02
CA TYR A 30 -11.92 -3.95 9.67
C TYR A 30 -10.80 -4.63 8.89
N PHE A 31 -9.57 -4.10 8.97
CA PHE A 31 -8.41 -4.71 8.31
C PHE A 31 -8.15 -6.14 8.80
N GLN A 32 -8.24 -6.40 10.11
CA GLN A 32 -8.13 -7.76 10.65
C GLN A 32 -9.19 -8.70 10.06
N THR A 33 -10.41 -8.20 9.86
CA THR A 33 -11.47 -8.97 9.22
C THR A 33 -11.18 -9.24 7.75
N ALA A 34 -10.66 -8.23 7.02
CA ALA A 34 -10.20 -8.40 5.64
C ALA A 34 -9.14 -9.50 5.54
N ASN A 35 -8.15 -9.50 6.43
CA ASN A 35 -7.09 -10.50 6.46
C ASN A 35 -7.63 -11.93 6.67
N ILE A 36 -8.64 -12.12 7.54
CA ILE A 36 -9.30 -13.42 7.73
C ILE A 36 -9.95 -13.93 6.44
N TYR A 37 -10.60 -13.05 5.67
CA TYR A 37 -11.22 -13.42 4.41
C TYR A 37 -10.18 -13.62 3.30
N PHE A 38 -9.09 -12.86 3.33
CA PHE A 38 -7.93 -13.03 2.46
C PHE A 38 -7.31 -14.43 2.63
N ASP A 39 -7.08 -14.86 3.88
CA ASP A 39 -6.56 -16.21 4.20
C ASP A 39 -7.51 -17.35 3.77
N GLN A 40 -8.77 -17.04 3.45
CA GLN A 40 -9.78 -17.97 2.93
C GLN A 40 -9.95 -17.88 1.41
N ASP A 41 -9.09 -17.12 0.71
CA ASP A 41 -9.17 -16.80 -0.71
C ASP A 41 -10.50 -16.13 -1.14
N LYS A 42 -11.20 -15.51 -0.19
CA LYS A 42 -12.45 -14.77 -0.44
C LYS A 42 -12.14 -13.30 -0.71
N TYR A 43 -11.44 -13.04 -1.82
CA TYR A 43 -10.90 -11.72 -2.13
C TYR A 43 -11.98 -10.63 -2.27
N ASP A 44 -13.13 -10.93 -2.87
CA ASP A 44 -14.24 -9.96 -2.98
C ASP A 44 -14.71 -9.47 -1.59
N ILE A 45 -14.77 -10.38 -0.61
CA ILE A 45 -15.19 -10.03 0.75
C ILE A 45 -14.07 -9.29 1.46
N ALA A 46 -12.82 -9.71 1.29
CA ALA A 46 -11.66 -9.03 1.85
C ALA A 46 -11.58 -7.57 1.38
N ILE A 47 -11.86 -7.30 0.10
CA ILE A 47 -11.92 -5.95 -0.47
C ILE A 47 -12.94 -5.08 0.26
N LEU A 48 -14.17 -5.57 0.49
CA LEU A 48 -15.21 -4.81 1.21
C LEU A 48 -14.78 -4.39 2.62
N TYR A 49 -14.02 -5.25 3.31
CA TYR A 49 -13.48 -4.93 4.63
C TYR A 49 -12.27 -4.00 4.55
N CYS A 50 -11.43 -4.09 3.51
CA CYS A 50 -10.39 -3.10 3.25
C CYS A 50 -11.00 -1.71 2.98
N ASP A 51 -12.07 -1.63 2.20
CA ASP A 51 -12.80 -0.37 1.94
C ASP A 51 -13.30 0.23 3.26
N SER A 52 -13.89 -0.60 4.12
CA SER A 52 -14.34 -0.17 5.45
C SER A 52 -13.19 0.32 6.33
N ALA A 53 -12.02 -0.32 6.24
CA ALA A 53 -10.82 0.10 6.94
C ALA A 53 -10.31 1.47 6.43
N ILE A 54 -10.27 1.66 5.11
CA ILE A 54 -9.83 2.90 4.46
C ILE A 54 -10.79 4.07 4.76
N ILE A 55 -12.11 3.82 4.76
CA ILE A 55 -13.11 4.83 5.13
C ILE A 55 -12.93 5.25 6.60
N ALA A 56 -12.57 4.33 7.48
CA ALA A 56 -12.32 4.63 8.88
C ALA A 56 -11.00 5.37 9.10
N ASN A 57 -9.94 5.03 8.36
CA ASN A 57 -8.66 5.72 8.39
C ASN A 57 -8.04 5.70 6.99
N THR A 58 -7.97 6.87 6.35
CA THR A 58 -7.46 7.04 4.99
C THR A 58 -5.96 6.81 4.86
N ASP A 59 -5.24 6.75 5.99
CA ASP A 59 -3.79 6.55 6.05
C ASP A 59 -3.44 5.09 6.41
N ASN A 60 -4.42 4.17 6.37
CA ASN A 60 -4.18 2.75 6.63
C ASN A 60 -3.43 2.09 5.46
N LEU A 61 -2.10 2.08 5.55
CA LEU A 61 -1.17 1.50 4.58
C LEU A 61 -1.48 0.02 4.29
N GLU A 62 -1.75 -0.75 5.34
CA GLU A 62 -2.00 -2.19 5.25
C GLU A 62 -3.29 -2.48 4.48
N ALA A 63 -4.33 -1.68 4.67
CA ALA A 63 -5.60 -1.84 3.98
C ALA A 63 -5.48 -1.60 2.46
N TYR A 64 -4.76 -0.55 2.02
CA TYR A 64 -4.48 -0.37 0.58
C TYR A 64 -3.64 -1.51 0.04
N THR A 65 -2.58 -1.90 0.76
CA THR A 65 -1.69 -2.98 0.32
C THR A 65 -2.47 -4.29 0.11
N TYR A 66 -3.30 -4.67 1.08
CA TYR A 66 -4.10 -5.90 1.00
C TYR A 66 -5.21 -5.82 -0.05
N ARG A 67 -5.88 -4.66 -0.22
CA ARG A 67 -6.86 -4.47 -1.28
C ARG A 67 -6.21 -4.63 -2.66
N GLY A 68 -5.01 -4.07 -2.83
CA GLY A 68 -4.20 -4.24 -4.05
C GLY A 68 -3.84 -5.71 -4.30
N VAL A 69 -3.41 -6.46 -3.28
CA VAL A 69 -3.14 -7.91 -3.44
C VAL A 69 -4.41 -8.70 -3.74
N CYS A 70 -5.56 -8.36 -3.16
CA CYS A 70 -6.84 -8.97 -3.51
C CYS A 70 -7.20 -8.73 -4.98
N ASN A 71 -7.11 -7.48 -5.44
CA ASN A 71 -7.35 -7.10 -6.82
C ASN A 71 -6.38 -7.82 -7.78
N PHE A 72 -5.11 -7.93 -7.40
CA PHE A 72 -4.12 -8.72 -8.14
C PHE A 72 -4.53 -10.20 -8.25
N SER A 73 -4.97 -10.83 -7.15
CA SER A 73 -5.45 -12.21 -7.16
C SER A 73 -6.69 -12.42 -8.03
N LEU A 74 -7.53 -11.39 -8.16
CA LEU A 74 -8.69 -11.35 -9.05
C LEU A 74 -8.34 -10.97 -10.50
N LYS A 75 -7.07 -10.65 -10.79
CA LYS A 75 -6.57 -10.15 -12.08
C LYS A 75 -7.12 -8.78 -12.49
N GLU A 76 -7.60 -8.01 -11.51
CA GLU A 76 -8.02 -6.62 -11.66
C GLU A 76 -6.78 -5.72 -11.55
N TYR A 77 -5.87 -5.84 -12.52
CA TYR A 77 -4.52 -5.28 -12.44
C TYR A 77 -4.48 -3.74 -12.36
N ASP A 78 -5.38 -3.05 -13.06
CA ASP A 78 -5.48 -1.59 -12.99
C ASP A 78 -5.85 -1.13 -11.57
N SER A 79 -6.89 -1.73 -10.98
CA SER A 79 -7.32 -1.46 -9.60
C SER A 79 -6.23 -1.80 -8.58
N ALA A 80 -5.49 -2.89 -8.80
CA ALA A 80 -4.36 -3.26 -7.96
C ALA A 80 -3.24 -2.20 -8.01
N ILE A 81 -2.93 -1.67 -9.20
CA ILE A 81 -1.92 -0.61 -9.37
C ILE A 81 -2.35 0.66 -8.64
N GLU A 82 -3.61 1.08 -8.73
CA GLU A 82 -4.11 2.26 -8.01
C GLU A 82 -3.93 2.12 -6.49
N ASP A 83 -4.23 0.95 -5.94
CA ASP A 83 -4.02 0.64 -4.53
C ASP A 83 -2.55 0.64 -4.12
N PHE A 84 -1.69 0.05 -4.97
CA PHE A 84 -0.25 0.05 -4.73
C PHE A 84 0.38 1.44 -4.84
N ASP A 85 -0.14 2.30 -5.72
CA ASP A 85 0.28 3.70 -5.81
C ASP A 85 -0.03 4.45 -4.51
N LEU A 86 -1.23 4.27 -3.95
CA LEU A 86 -1.62 4.87 -2.67
C LEU A 86 -0.76 4.32 -1.50
N ALA A 87 -0.51 3.01 -1.46
CA ALA A 87 0.37 2.42 -0.48
C ALA A 87 1.81 2.99 -0.57
N LEU A 88 2.32 3.24 -1.77
CA LEU A 88 3.64 3.83 -1.97
C LEU A 88 3.71 5.33 -1.69
N ILE A 89 2.59 6.06 -1.75
CA ILE A 89 2.51 7.43 -1.22
C ILE A 89 2.71 7.43 0.30
N LEU A 90 2.08 6.49 1.01
CA LEU A 90 2.17 6.35 2.47
C LEU A 90 3.52 5.78 2.92
N ASN A 91 4.07 4.82 2.18
CA ASN A 91 5.40 4.25 2.42
C ASN A 91 6.18 4.06 1.11
N PRO A 92 6.96 5.06 0.70
CA PRO A 92 7.75 5.01 -0.53
C PRO A 92 8.83 3.92 -0.57
N GLY A 93 9.17 3.33 0.59
CA GLY A 93 10.17 2.27 0.72
C GLY A 93 9.58 0.86 0.81
N TYR A 94 8.28 0.68 0.56
CA TYR A 94 7.64 -0.62 0.69
C TYR A 94 8.01 -1.54 -0.50
N ALA A 95 9.13 -2.24 -0.33
CA ALA A 95 9.75 -3.06 -1.37
C ALA A 95 8.80 -4.12 -1.99
N GLU A 96 7.96 -4.74 -1.17
CA GLU A 96 7.01 -5.76 -1.62
C GLU A 96 5.87 -5.17 -2.48
N VAL A 97 5.44 -3.94 -2.21
CA VAL A 97 4.42 -3.27 -3.02
C VAL A 97 4.94 -2.97 -4.42
N TYR A 98 6.19 -2.51 -4.55
CA TYR A 98 6.83 -2.39 -5.86
C TYR A 98 6.87 -3.72 -6.61
N TYR A 99 7.14 -4.83 -5.92
CA TYR A 99 7.15 -6.14 -6.54
C TYR A 99 5.79 -6.51 -7.16
N TYR A 100 4.69 -6.38 -6.39
CA TYR A 100 3.35 -6.68 -6.89
C TYR A 100 2.88 -5.71 -7.97
N ARG A 101 3.16 -4.40 -7.82
CA ARG A 101 2.83 -3.40 -8.84
C ARG A 101 3.57 -3.65 -10.15
N GLY A 102 4.83 -4.09 -10.06
CA GLY A 102 5.63 -4.50 -11.22
C GLY A 102 5.02 -5.70 -11.95
N ILE A 103 4.52 -6.71 -11.22
CA ILE A 103 3.80 -7.83 -11.84
C ILE A 103 2.55 -7.35 -12.57
N CYS A 104 1.73 -6.52 -11.92
CA CYS A 104 0.50 -5.98 -12.54
C CYS A 104 0.81 -5.23 -13.85
N LYS A 105 1.84 -4.37 -13.83
CA LYS A 105 2.29 -3.64 -15.03
C LYS A 105 2.81 -4.58 -16.13
N MET A 106 3.49 -5.67 -15.76
CA MET A 106 3.94 -6.67 -16.73
C MET A 106 2.74 -7.35 -17.41
N GLU A 107 1.73 -7.76 -16.64
CA GLU A 107 0.50 -8.38 -17.17
C GLU A 107 -0.27 -7.43 -18.10
N LEU A 108 -0.21 -6.12 -17.84
CA LEU A 108 -0.77 -5.07 -18.72
C LEU A 108 0.14 -4.71 -19.92
N GLY A 109 1.30 -5.37 -20.07
CA GLY A 109 2.23 -5.13 -21.17
C GLY A 109 3.12 -3.89 -21.00
N ALA A 110 3.08 -3.21 -19.85
CA ALA A 110 3.91 -2.06 -19.51
C ALA A 110 5.29 -2.49 -18.99
N LYS A 111 6.03 -3.24 -19.82
CA LYS A 111 7.30 -3.91 -19.47
C LYS A 111 8.34 -2.97 -18.83
N ASP A 112 8.59 -1.81 -19.43
CA ASP A 112 9.61 -0.87 -18.93
C ASP A 112 9.28 -0.36 -17.51
N GLN A 113 8.00 -0.11 -17.24
CA GLN A 113 7.52 0.34 -15.94
C GLN A 113 7.56 -0.81 -14.90
N ALA A 114 7.26 -2.04 -15.33
CA ALA A 114 7.42 -3.22 -14.48
C ALA A 114 8.87 -3.42 -14.03
N CYS A 115 9.81 -3.29 -14.97
CA CYS A 115 11.24 -3.38 -14.69
C CYS A 115 11.71 -2.28 -13.73
N GLU A 116 11.24 -1.05 -13.90
CA GLU A 116 11.52 0.04 -12.96
C GLU A 116 11.04 -0.28 -11.54
N ASP A 117 9.82 -0.80 -11.40
CA ASP A 117 9.27 -1.22 -10.12
C ASP A 117 10.08 -2.36 -9.50
N TRP A 118 10.49 -3.37 -10.27
CA TRP A 118 11.32 -4.45 -9.75
C TRP A 118 12.72 -3.99 -9.33
N TYR A 119 13.35 -3.06 -10.05
CA TYR A 119 14.59 -2.44 -9.61
C TYR A 119 14.39 -1.68 -8.29
N ASN A 120 13.29 -0.95 -8.13
CA ASN A 120 12.94 -0.29 -6.87
C ASN A 120 12.75 -1.31 -5.74
N ALA A 121 11.99 -2.38 -5.97
CA ALA A 121 11.82 -3.48 -5.02
C ALA A 121 13.18 -4.05 -4.56
N TYR A 122 14.10 -4.31 -5.51
CA TYR A 122 15.44 -4.79 -5.21
C TYR A 122 16.24 -3.79 -4.36
N ASN A 123 16.19 -2.50 -4.71
CA ASN A 123 16.91 -1.42 -4.02
C ASN A 123 16.40 -1.25 -2.58
N TYR A 124 15.09 -1.38 -2.34
CA TYR A 124 14.48 -1.34 -1.02
C TYR A 124 14.59 -2.66 -0.24
N GLY A 125 15.27 -3.67 -0.79
CA GLY A 125 15.67 -4.87 -0.06
C GLY A 125 14.91 -6.15 -0.40
N TYR A 126 13.96 -6.11 -1.33
CA TYR A 126 13.26 -7.31 -1.80
C TYR A 126 14.12 -8.10 -2.81
N LYS A 127 15.18 -8.73 -2.31
CA LYS A 127 16.20 -9.40 -3.13
C LYS A 127 15.68 -10.58 -3.96
N LYS A 128 14.53 -11.14 -3.60
CA LYS A 128 13.88 -12.25 -4.33
C LYS A 128 13.53 -11.89 -5.78
N VAL A 129 13.37 -10.60 -6.10
CA VAL A 129 13.03 -10.14 -7.45
C VAL A 129 14.20 -10.21 -8.44
N MET A 130 15.43 -10.52 -7.99
CA MET A 130 16.59 -10.50 -8.89
C MET A 130 16.44 -11.44 -10.09
N SER A 131 15.95 -12.67 -9.89
CA SER A 131 15.74 -13.60 -11.00
C SER A 131 14.73 -13.06 -12.01
N ILE A 132 13.68 -12.39 -11.53
CA ILE A 132 12.66 -11.79 -12.39
C ILE A 132 13.26 -10.65 -13.23
N ILE A 133 14.11 -9.82 -12.62
CA ILE A 133 14.84 -8.76 -13.33
C ILE A 133 15.73 -9.37 -14.42
N GLU A 134 16.52 -10.39 -14.10
CA GLU A 134 17.44 -11.02 -15.06
C GLU A 134 16.71 -11.68 -16.24
N GLU A 135 15.53 -12.26 -15.99
CA GLU A 135 14.72 -12.91 -17.02
C GLU A 135 13.94 -11.92 -17.89
N ASN A 136 13.48 -10.80 -17.31
CA ASN A 136 12.50 -9.94 -17.96
C ASN A 136 13.02 -8.55 -18.32
N CYS A 137 14.13 -8.08 -17.75
CA CYS A 137 14.58 -6.69 -17.87
C CYS A 137 15.97 -6.57 -18.48
N ASP A 138 16.14 -5.61 -19.38
CA ASP A 138 17.46 -5.33 -19.97
C ASP A 138 18.31 -4.51 -18.99
N LEU A 139 19.56 -4.95 -18.75
CA LEU A 139 20.49 -4.31 -17.81
C LEU A 139 20.85 -2.84 -18.16
N GLN A 140 20.48 -2.35 -19.33
CA GLN A 140 20.76 -0.99 -19.79
C GLN A 140 19.81 0.04 -19.18
N ASP A 141 18.56 -0.31 -18.92
CA ASP A 141 17.51 0.65 -18.51
C ASP A 141 17.74 1.22 -17.09
N SER A 142 18.38 0.45 -16.21
CA SER A 142 18.68 0.89 -14.84
C SER A 142 19.83 1.92 -14.75
N LYS A 143 20.69 2.00 -15.78
CA LYS A 143 21.89 2.86 -15.78
C LYS A 143 21.63 4.23 -16.40
N GLU A 144 20.67 4.35 -17.31
CA GLU A 144 20.41 5.61 -18.01
C GLU A 144 19.60 6.62 -17.18
N LYS A 145 18.75 6.15 -16.24
CA LYS A 145 17.88 7.01 -15.43
C LYS A 145 18.52 7.62 -14.16
N LYS A 146 19.82 7.40 -13.92
CA LYS A 146 20.58 8.03 -12.83
C LYS A 146 21.41 9.26 -13.27
N LYS A 147 21.17 9.78 -14.48
CA LYS A 147 21.77 11.02 -15.00
C LYS A 147 20.75 12.14 -15.01
#